data_AF-A0A7R9SYL1-F1
#
_entry.id   AF-A0A7R9SYL1-F1
#
_cell.length_a   1.000
_cell.length_b   1.000
_cell.length_c   1.000
_cell.angle_alpha   90.00
_cell.angle_beta   90.00
_cell.angle_gamma   90.00
#
_symmetry.space_group_name_H-M   'P 1'
#
loop_
_entity.id
_entity.type
_entity.pdbx_description
1 polymer ?
#
loop_
_entity_poly.entity_id
_entity_poly.type
_entity_poly.pdbx_seq_one_letter_code
_entity_poly.pdbx_strand_id
1 'polypeptide(L)'
;GLGTCGTCAVRVLDGRVEPATWTQKERLRLNFPPHGPPTNQKLRLACQVRLCAGQDVTLQKMGGFWGSTDEPAPEPPPFTAPLGPLEFALDRDSWGSRPAGQDNKK
;
A
#
# COMPACT_ATOMS: atom_id res chain seq x y z
N GLY A 1 0.76 11.58 2.57
CA GLY A 1 -0.36 11.45 3.54
C GLY A 1 -0.07 12.25 4.80
N LEU A 2 -1.07 12.45 5.67
CA LEU A 2 -0.95 13.31 6.86
C LEU A 2 -0.45 12.59 8.13
N GLY A 3 -0.43 11.24 8.14
CA GLY A 3 -0.01 10.46 9.30
C GLY A 3 -1.04 10.41 10.44
N THR A 4 -2.31 10.78 10.19
CA THR A 4 -3.34 10.91 11.24
C THR A 4 -4.30 9.73 11.34
N CYS A 5 -4.51 8.95 10.27
CA CYS A 5 -5.51 7.88 10.25
C CYS A 5 -4.96 6.48 10.59
N GLY A 6 -3.69 6.18 10.29
CA GLY A 6 -3.06 4.89 10.59
C GLY A 6 -3.48 3.72 9.70
N THR A 7 -4.26 3.95 8.63
CA THR A 7 -4.77 2.91 7.72
C THR A 7 -3.70 2.34 6.77
N CYS A 8 -2.61 3.09 6.58
CA CYS A 8 -1.45 2.71 5.78
C CYS A 8 -0.33 2.05 6.59
N ALA A 9 -0.66 1.45 7.75
CA ALA A 9 0.31 0.71 8.55
C ALA A 9 0.73 -0.59 7.84
N VAL A 10 2.04 -0.77 7.71
CA VAL A 10 2.71 -1.91 7.05
C VAL A 10 3.99 -2.27 7.80
N ARG A 11 4.41 -3.53 7.72
CA ARG A 11 5.72 -3.97 8.18
C ARG A 11 6.70 -3.97 7.00
N VAL A 12 7.91 -3.47 7.21
CA VAL A 12 8.99 -3.58 6.23
C VAL A 12 9.68 -4.92 6.47
N LEU A 13 9.71 -5.80 5.48
CA LEU A 13 10.39 -7.10 5.56
C LEU A 13 11.83 -6.96 5.10
N ASP A 14 12.02 -6.44 3.89
CA ASP A 14 13.32 -6.28 3.24
C ASP A 14 13.44 -4.91 2.58
N GLY A 15 14.67 -4.41 2.52
CA GLY A 15 14.98 -3.10 1.97
C GLY A 15 14.91 -1.96 3.01
N ARG A 16 15.22 -0.75 2.56
CA ARG A 16 15.33 0.45 3.39
C ARG A 16 14.30 1.49 2.97
N VAL A 17 13.77 2.19 3.97
CA VAL A 17 12.85 3.32 3.77
C VAL A 17 13.39 4.55 4.48
N GLU A 18 13.15 5.72 3.91
CA GLU A 18 13.56 7.01 4.48
C GLU A 18 12.34 7.79 4.98
N PRO A 19 12.34 8.30 6.22
CA PRO A 19 13.38 8.15 7.24
C PRO A 19 13.47 6.72 7.80
N ALA A 20 14.69 6.28 8.16
CA ALA A 20 14.94 4.96 8.73
C ALA A 20 14.20 4.70 10.05
N THR A 21 13.97 5.76 10.83
CA THR A 21 13.25 5.70 12.12
C THR A 21 11.88 6.38 12.03
N TRP A 22 11.04 6.20 13.04
CA TRP A 22 9.74 6.84 13.09
C TRP A 22 9.83 8.36 13.12
N THR A 23 9.04 8.98 12.25
CA THR A 23 8.72 10.40 12.36
C THR A 23 7.93 10.67 13.65
N GLN A 24 7.88 11.94 14.09
CA GLN A 24 7.04 12.33 15.24
C GLN A 24 5.56 11.97 15.02
N LYS A 25 5.07 12.07 13.78
CA LYS A 25 3.70 11.73 13.40
C LYS A 25 3.44 10.22 13.52
N GLU A 26 4.38 9.40 13.04
CA GLU A 26 4.30 7.95 13.22
C GLU A 26 4.30 7.57 14.71
N ARG A 27 5.20 8.17 15.49
CA ARG A 27 5.27 7.91 16.94
C ARG A 27 3.95 8.24 17.64
N LEU A 28 3.33 9.37 17.33
CA LEU A 28 2.03 9.70 17.93
C LEU A 28 0.94 8.73 17.45
N ARG A 29 0.85 8.51 16.13
CA ARG A 29 -0.27 7.76 15.57
C ARG A 29 -0.23 6.27 15.87
N LEU A 30 0.94 5.64 15.84
CA LEU A 30 1.11 4.21 16.08
C LEU A 30 0.99 3.85 17.57
N ASN A 31 1.03 4.83 18.47
CA ASN A 31 0.74 4.63 19.90
C ASN A 31 -0.72 4.93 20.25
N PHE A 32 -1.55 5.35 19.29
CA PHE A 32 -2.96 5.60 19.49
C PHE A 32 -3.80 4.46 18.89
N PRO A 33 -4.92 4.04 19.54
CA PRO A 33 -5.78 2.99 19.02
C PRO A 33 -6.16 3.15 17.53
N PRO A 34 -6.35 2.05 16.80
CA PRO A 34 -6.26 0.65 17.25
C PRO A 34 -4.84 0.08 17.25
N HIS A 35 -3.81 0.91 17.02
CA HIS A 35 -2.41 0.49 17.13
C HIS A 35 -1.91 0.69 18.56
N GLY A 36 -0.96 -0.13 18.98
CA GLY A 36 -0.33 0.00 20.28
C GLY A 36 0.82 -0.99 20.48
N PRO A 37 1.64 -0.80 21.53
CA PRO A 37 2.67 -1.77 21.90
C PRO A 37 2.05 -3.14 22.24
N PRO A 38 2.76 -4.25 21.99
CA PRO A 38 4.09 -4.33 21.39
C PRO A 38 4.09 -4.34 19.85
N THR A 39 2.96 -4.68 19.23
CA THR A 39 2.84 -4.92 17.77
C THR A 39 3.23 -3.69 16.94
N ASN A 40 2.91 -2.49 17.44
CA ASN A 40 3.18 -1.26 16.70
C ASN A 40 4.65 -1.05 16.35
N GLN A 41 5.60 -1.55 17.15
CA GLN A 41 7.05 -1.30 17.01
C GLN A 41 7.62 -1.77 15.68
N LYS A 42 7.00 -2.78 15.06
CA LYS A 42 7.41 -3.33 13.76
C LYS A 42 6.76 -2.61 12.57
N LEU A 43 5.84 -1.69 12.81
CA LEU A 43 5.04 -1.02 11.78
C LEU A 43 5.67 0.30 11.36
N ARG A 44 5.46 0.64 10.09
CA ARG A 44 5.68 1.96 9.49
C ARG A 44 4.38 2.46 8.89
N LEU A 45 4.19 3.77 8.85
CA LEU A 45 3.12 4.35 8.05
C LEU A 45 3.65 4.59 6.65
N ALA A 46 3.17 3.82 5.66
CA ALA A 46 3.63 3.94 4.28
C ALA A 46 3.55 5.38 3.75
N CYS A 47 2.56 6.15 4.20
CA CYS A 47 2.38 7.53 3.77
C CYS A 47 3.40 8.53 4.36
N GLN A 48 4.25 8.13 5.30
CA GLN A 48 5.29 8.94 5.96
C GLN A 48 6.71 8.54 5.54
N VAL A 49 6.86 7.50 4.72
CA VAL A 49 8.16 7.01 4.26
C VAL A 49 8.31 7.16 2.74
N ARG A 50 9.55 7.19 2.29
CA ARG A 50 9.94 7.20 0.87
C ARG A 50 10.88 6.04 0.59
N LEU A 51 10.82 5.53 -0.63
CA LEU A 51 11.76 4.52 -1.13
C LEU A 51 12.98 5.21 -1.75
N CYS A 52 14.16 4.61 -1.57
CA CYS A 52 15.36 5.04 -2.28
C CYS A 52 15.30 4.58 -3.74
N ALA A 53 15.82 5.41 -4.66
CA ALA A 53 15.84 5.05 -6.07
C ALA A 53 16.72 3.81 -6.32
N GLY A 54 16.27 2.91 -7.20
CA GLY A 54 17.02 1.72 -7.60
C GLY A 54 17.06 0.59 -6.57
N GLN A 55 16.19 0.63 -5.54
CA GLN A 55 16.12 -0.41 -4.51
C GLN A 55 14.70 -0.97 -4.43
N ASP A 56 14.60 -2.29 -4.46
CA ASP A 56 13.35 -3.00 -4.19
C ASP A 56 13.08 -3.08 -2.69
N VAL A 57 11.80 -3.01 -2.31
CA VAL A 57 11.36 -3.09 -0.92
C VAL A 57 10.19 -4.03 -0.83
N THR A 58 10.31 -5.02 0.05
CA THR A 58 9.24 -5.98 0.34
C THR A 58 8.51 -5.53 1.60
N LEU A 59 7.20 -5.32 1.47
CA LEU A 59 6.33 -4.89 2.56
C LEU A 59 5.29 -5.96 2.85
N GLN A 60 4.90 -6.08 4.12
CA GLN A 60 3.83 -6.97 4.55
C GLN A 60 2.70 -6.16 5.18
N LYS A 61 1.47 -6.41 4.69
CA LYS A 61 0.28 -5.91 5.36
C LYS A 61 -0.07 -6.86 6.51
N MET A 62 -0.20 -6.31 7.71
CA MET A 62 -0.67 -7.05 8.87
C MET A 62 -2.20 -7.16 8.86
N GLY A 63 -2.73 -8.13 9.59
CA GLY A 63 -4.14 -8.44 9.73
C GLY A 63 -4.91 -7.46 10.62
N GLY A 64 -6.19 -7.77 10.82
CA GLY A 64 -7.15 -6.82 11.38
C GLY A 64 -7.48 -5.70 10.39
N PHE A 65 -8.52 -4.93 10.71
CA PHE A 65 -9.09 -3.97 9.75
C PHE A 65 -8.08 -2.93 9.24
N TRP A 66 -7.12 -2.50 10.09
CA TRP A 66 -6.08 -1.53 9.72
C TRP A 66 -4.65 -2.04 9.89
N GLY A 67 -4.41 -3.34 10.02
CA GLY A 67 -3.08 -3.87 10.30
C GLY A 67 -2.70 -3.79 11.78
N SER A 68 -3.67 -3.99 12.67
CA SER A 68 -3.52 -3.84 14.12
C SER A 68 -3.19 -5.14 14.85
N THR A 69 -3.28 -6.29 14.18
CA THR A 69 -2.88 -7.60 14.74
C THR A 69 -1.45 -7.94 14.35
N ASP A 70 -0.78 -8.83 15.10
CA ASP A 70 0.58 -9.30 14.74
C ASP A 70 0.58 -10.42 13.68
N GLU A 71 -0.59 -10.95 13.34
CA GLU A 71 -0.77 -11.89 12.22
C GLU A 71 -0.72 -11.15 10.87
N PRO A 72 -0.18 -11.75 9.80
CA PRO A 72 -0.27 -11.18 8.46
C PRO A 72 -1.72 -11.11 7.98
N ALA A 73 -2.02 -10.18 7.07
CA ALA A 73 -3.31 -10.16 6.41
C ALA A 73 -3.51 -11.47 5.63
N PRO A 74 -4.71 -12.07 5.64
CA PRO A 74 -4.99 -13.24 4.82
C PRO A 74 -4.76 -12.88 3.36
N GLU A 75 -4.34 -13.86 2.56
CA GLU A 75 -4.25 -13.68 1.12
C GLU A 75 -5.62 -13.25 0.59
N PRO A 76 -5.68 -12.16 -0.20
CA PRO A 76 -6.94 -11.75 -0.78
C PRO A 76 -7.46 -12.90 -1.66
N PRO A 77 -8.78 -13.11 -1.73
CA PRO A 77 -9.33 -14.05 -2.70
C PRO A 77 -8.86 -13.66 -4.10
N PRO A 78 -8.77 -14.62 -5.04
CA PRO A 78 -8.46 -14.31 -6.42
C PRO A 78 -9.41 -13.23 -6.91
N PHE A 79 -8.85 -12.19 -7.53
CA PHE A 79 -9.65 -11.09 -8.05
C PHE A 79 -10.72 -11.65 -8.97
N THR A 80 -11.97 -11.38 -8.62
CA THR A 80 -13.13 -11.72 -9.43
C THR A 80 -13.79 -10.42 -9.82
N ALA A 81 -13.86 -10.17 -11.14
CA ALA A 81 -14.59 -9.07 -11.72
C ALA A 81 -15.99 -8.96 -11.07
N PRO A 82 -16.44 -7.78 -10.60
CA PRO A 82 -17.75 -7.65 -9.95
C PRO A 82 -18.92 -8.14 -10.80
N LEU A 83 -18.75 -8.07 -12.13
CA LEU A 83 -19.73 -8.53 -13.13
C LEU A 83 -19.24 -9.75 -13.92
N GLY A 84 -18.16 -10.41 -13.48
CA GLY A 84 -17.60 -11.57 -14.15
C GLY A 84 -17.25 -11.28 -15.63
N PRO A 85 -17.57 -12.20 -16.56
CA PRO A 85 -17.36 -12.01 -17.99
C PRO A 85 -18.07 -10.78 -18.59
N LEU A 86 -19.08 -10.22 -17.91
CA LEU A 86 -19.83 -9.06 -18.39
C LEU A 86 -19.13 -7.72 -18.11
N GLU A 87 -18.04 -7.70 -17.34
CA GLU A 87 -17.25 -6.48 -17.12
C GLU A 87 -16.80 -5.88 -18.47
N PHE A 88 -16.37 -6.74 -19.40
CA PHE A 88 -15.95 -6.34 -20.75
C PHE A 88 -17.10 -5.87 -21.65
N ALA A 89 -18.36 -6.21 -21.33
CA ALA A 89 -19.51 -5.74 -22.10
C ALA A 89 -19.80 -4.26 -21.81
N LEU A 90 -19.49 -3.78 -20.60
CA LEU A 90 -19.55 -2.35 -20.25
C LEU A 90 -18.37 -1.57 -20.82
N ASP A 91 -17.25 -2.25 -21.12
CA ASP A 91 -16.04 -1.64 -21.67
C ASP A 91 -16.10 -1.40 -23.19
N ARG A 92 -17.22 -1.75 -23.84
CA ARG A 92 -17.41 -1.64 -25.30
C ARG A 92 -17.29 -0.20 -25.82
N ASP A 93 -17.42 0.79 -24.93
CA ASP A 93 -17.31 2.21 -25.26
C ASP A 93 -15.95 2.83 -24.86
N SER A 94 -15.04 2.10 -24.20
CA SER A 94 -13.77 2.68 -23.72
C SER A 94 -12.61 2.61 -24.72
N TRP A 95 -12.78 1.86 -25.83
CA TRP A 95 -11.79 1.76 -26.91
C TRP A 95 -12.27 2.33 -28.25
N GLY A 96 -12.96 3.46 -28.22
CA GLY A 96 -13.06 4.35 -29.37
C GLY A 96 -11.71 5.01 -29.68
N SER A 97 -11.02 4.52 -30.71
CA SER A 97 -10.02 5.25 -31.51
C SER A 97 -8.84 5.91 -30.75
N ARG A 98 -7.81 5.15 -30.35
CA ARG A 98 -6.46 5.73 -30.23
C ARG A 98 -5.80 5.67 -31.61
N PRO A 99 -5.57 6.79 -32.33
CA PRO A 99 -4.72 6.75 -33.50
C PRO A 99 -3.30 6.36 -33.06
N ALA A 100 -2.72 5.38 -33.75
CA ALA A 100 -1.32 5.03 -33.63
C ALA A 100 -0.45 6.15 -34.26
N GLY A 101 -0.02 7.11 -33.44
CA GLY A 101 1.08 8.03 -33.76
C GLY A 101 2.20 7.77 -32.74
N GLN A 102 3.22 7.01 -33.10
CA GLN A 102 4.48 7.48 -33.70
C GLN A 102 5.30 8.39 -32.77
N ASP A 103 5.97 7.76 -31.80
CA ASP A 103 7.16 8.31 -31.17
C ASP A 103 8.39 7.60 -31.75
N ASN A 104 9.00 8.19 -32.79
CA ASN A 104 10.39 7.88 -33.15
C ASN A 104 11.12 9.19 -33.36
N LYS A 105 11.94 9.56 -32.36
CA LYS A 105 12.86 10.69 -32.42
C LYS A 105 14.28 10.14 -32.40
N LYS A 106 14.85 9.96 -33.59
CA LYS A 106 16.25 10.23 -33.94
C LYS A 106 16.43 10.09 -35.45
#